data_AF-A0A4P7R7C0-F1
#
_entry.id   AF-A0A4P7R7C0-F1
#
_cell.length_a   1.000
_cell.length_b   1.000
_cell.length_c   1.000
_cell.angle_alpha   90.00
_cell.angle_beta   90.00
_cell.angle_gamma   90.00
#
_symmetry.space_group_name_H-M   'P 1'
#
loop_
_entity.id
_entity.type
_entity.pdbx_description
1 polymer ?
#
loop_
_entity_poly.entity_id
_entity_poly.type
_entity_poly.pdbx_seq_one_letter_code
_entity_poly.pdbx_strand_id
1 'polypeptide(L)' 'MLQLRPVNANVYAVHTATGDHVGNLKRIGAIWKFKAVGYGAQGEVEPGGGPLTAEHNAVFEAPDPIAVSARLSAPLAPR' A
#
# COMPACT_ATOMS: atom_id res chain seq x y z
N MET A 1 -11.15 2.63 -5.40
CA MET A 1 -10.77 1.30 -4.88
C MET A 1 -9.33 1.03 -5.28
N LEU A 2 -8.52 0.48 -4.38
CA LEU A 2 -7.13 0.12 -4.67
C LEU A 2 -7.07 -1.23 -5.38
N GLN A 3 -6.04 -1.43 -6.19
CA GLN A 3 -5.80 -2.65 -6.96
C GLN A 3 -4.51 -3.32 -6.49
N LEU A 4 -4.56 -4.63 -6.28
CA LEU A 4 -3.39 -5.43 -5.93
C LEU A 4 -2.85 -6.13 -7.18
N ARG A 5 -1.59 -5.86 -7.53
CA ARG A 5 -0.91 -6.54 -8.62
C ARG A 5 0.15 -7.47 -8.04
N PRO A 6 0.10 -8.79 -8.31
CA PRO A 6 1.11 -9.71 -7.79
C PRO A 6 2.48 -9.37 -8.36
N VAL A 7 3.49 -9.27 -7.48
CA VAL A 7 4.90 -9.15 -7.88
C VAL A 7 5.58 -10.50 -7.69
N ASN A 8 5.31 -11.16 -6.56
CA ASN A 8 5.68 -12.55 -6.28
C ASN A 8 4.79 -13.11 -5.16
N ALA A 9 5.06 -14.34 -4.71
CA ALA A 9 4.26 -15.02 -3.68
C ALA A 9 4.14 -14.27 -2.34
N ASN A 10 5.08 -13.36 -2.03
CA ASN A 10 5.14 -12.63 -0.77
C ASN A 10 4.98 -11.11 -0.95
N VAL A 11 4.73 -10.62 -2.17
CA VAL A 11 4.66 -9.19 -2.47
C VAL A 11 3.57 -8.89 -3.50
N TYR A 12 2.70 -7.95 -3.15
CA TYR A 12 1.73 -7.33 -4.06
C TYR A 12 1.99 -5.83 -4.12
N ALA A 13 2.08 -5.29 -5.33
CA ALA A 13 2.11 -3.85 -5.56
C ALA A 13 0.69 -3.29 -5.49
N VAL A 14 0.50 -2.25 -4.69
CA VAL A 14 -0.77 -1.57 -4.46
C VAL A 14 -0.85 -0.36 -5.36
N HIS A 15 -1.88 -0.29 -6.20
CA HIS A 15 -2.11 0.80 -7.13
C HIS A 15 -3.45 1.50 -6.88
N THR A 16 -3.52 2.79 -7.19
CA THR A 16 -4.79 3.52 -7.30
C THR A 16 -5.63 2.98 -8.45
N ALA A 17 -6.90 3.39 -8.52
CA ALA A 17 -7.77 3.05 -9.65
C ALA A 17 -7.26 3.61 -10.99
N THR A 18 -6.50 4.72 -10.95
CA THR A 18 -5.85 5.35 -12.11
C THR A 18 -4.54 4.67 -12.51
N GLY A 19 -4.04 3.74 -11.68
CA GLY A 19 -2.84 2.95 -11.97
C GLY A 19 -1.56 3.47 -11.33
N ASP A 20 -1.63 4.49 -10.47
CA ASP A 20 -0.47 5.02 -9.73
C ASP A 20 -0.07 4.06 -8.62
N HIS A 21 1.22 3.75 -8.52
CA HIS A 21 1.74 2.89 -7.44
C HIS A 21 1.88 3.70 -6.15
N VAL A 22 1.33 3.17 -5.05
CA VAL A 22 1.28 3.87 -3.75
C VAL A 22 1.96 3.09 -2.61
N GLY A 23 2.43 1.87 -2.89
CA GLY A 23 3.09 1.04 -1.91
C GLY A 23 2.97 -0.44 -2.20
N ASN A 24 3.52 -1.25 -1.30
CA ASN A 24 3.52 -2.71 -1.43
C ASN A 24 2.91 -3.35 -0.20
N LEU A 25 2.11 -4.40 -0.38
CA LEU A 25 1.88 -5.40 0.67
C LEU A 25 3.04 -6.39 0.64
N LYS A 26 3.75 -6.50 1.75
CA LYS A 26 4.85 -7.45 1.92
C LYS A 26 4.52 -8.42 3.04
N ARG A 27 4.67 -9.72 2.76
CA ARG A 27 4.59 -10.76 3.78
C ARG A 27 5.88 -10.80 4.59
N ILE A 28 5.77 -10.66 5.90
CA ILE A 28 6.87 -10.74 6.86
C ILE A 28 6.45 -11.79 7.90
N GLY A 29 7.03 -12.98 7.82
CA GLY A 29 6.55 -14.15 8.57
C GLY A 29 5.13 -14.52 8.16
N ALA A 30 4.22 -14.60 9.13
CA ALA A 30 2.80 -14.87 8.87
C ALA A 30 1.98 -13.60 8.56
N ILE A 31 2.57 -12.41 8.67
CA ILE A 31 1.84 -11.14 8.67
C ILE A 31 2.03 -10.40 7.34
N TRP A 32 0.97 -9.80 6.80
CA TRP A 32 1.08 -8.86 5.68
C TRP A 32 1.17 -7.43 6.22
N LYS A 33 2.17 -6.68 5.75
CA LYS A 33 2.34 -5.26 6.10
C LYS A 33 2.30 -4.40 4.84
N PHE A 34 1.55 -3.31 4.90
CA PHE A 34 1.63 -2.26 3.89
C PHE A 34 2.91 -1.44 4.08
N LYS A 35 3.59 -1.20 2.98
CA LYS A 35 4.81 -0.40 2.88
C LYS A 35 4.54 0.70 1.87
N ALA A 36 4.13 1.86 2.36
CA ALA A 36 3.93 3.06 1.54
C ALA A 36 5.18 3.35 0.68
N VAL A 37 4.94 3.80 -0.55
CA VAL A 37 5.97 4.25 -1.48
C VAL A 37 5.47 5.55 -2.10
N GLY A 38 6.26 6.60 -1.95
CA GLY A 38 6.11 7.85 -2.68
C GLY A 38 7.02 7.90 -3.90
N TYR A 39 6.75 8.87 -4.77
CA TYR A 39 7.60 9.21 -5.89
C TYR A 39 7.82 10.71 -5.88
N GLY A 40 9.08 11.13 -5.91
CA GLY A 40 9.41 12.54 -6.05
C GLY A 40 9.32 12.99 -7.51
N ALA A 41 9.70 14.24 -7.77
CA ALA A 41 9.37 14.94 -9.01
C ALA A 41 10.11 14.41 -10.25
N GLN A 42 11.17 13.62 -10.08
CA GLN A 42 11.91 12.96 -11.16
C GLN A 42 11.64 11.44 -11.19
N GLY A 43 10.68 10.94 -10.41
CA GLY A 43 10.36 9.52 -10.30
C GLY A 43 11.27 8.75 -9.34
N GLU A 44 12.05 9.45 -8.52
CA GLU A 44 12.81 8.87 -7.42
C GLU A 44 11.86 8.20 -6.43
N VAL A 45 12.23 6.99 -6.00
CA VAL A 45 11.44 6.25 -5.02
C VAL A 45 11.67 6.83 -3.63
N GLU A 46 10.58 7.14 -2.92
CA GLU A 46 10.59 7.58 -1.52
C GLU A 46 9.98 6.48 -0.63
N PRO A 47 10.81 5.62 0.01
CA PRO A 47 10.32 4.56 0.88
C PRO A 47 9.62 5.14 2.11
N GLY A 48 8.40 4.69 2.36
CA GLY A 48 7.59 5.20 3.46
C GLY A 48 6.94 6.56 3.19
N GLY A 49 7.21 7.18 2.04
CA GLY A 49 6.58 8.42 1.60
C GLY A 49 5.27 8.20 0.82
N GLY A 50 4.78 9.29 0.21
CA GLY A 50 3.61 9.27 -0.66
C GLY A 50 2.26 9.41 0.05
N PRO A 51 1.15 9.31 -0.70
CA PRO A 51 -0.20 9.66 -0.23
C PRO A 51 -0.71 8.76 0.91
N LEU A 52 -0.12 7.57 1.09
CA LEU A 52 -0.51 6.61 2.13
C LEU A 52 0.55 6.43 3.22
N THR A 53 1.44 7.42 3.41
CA THR A 53 2.48 7.42 4.46
C THR A 53 1.93 7.12 5.85
N ALA A 54 0.76 7.67 6.18
CA ALA A 54 0.14 7.50 7.51
C ALA A 54 -0.20 6.04 7.84
N GLU A 55 -0.46 5.24 6.80
CA GLU A 55 -0.77 3.82 6.93
C GLU A 55 0.48 2.93 6.79
N HIS A 56 1.68 3.50 6.76
CA HIS A 56 2.90 2.72 6.66
C HIS A 56 3.00 1.74 7.85
N ASN A 57 3.26 0.46 7.56
CA ASN A 57 3.20 -0.68 8.48
C ASN A 57 1.80 -1.14 8.90
N ALA A 58 0.72 -0.61 8.33
CA ALA A 58 -0.62 -1.18 8.50
C ALA A 58 -0.61 -2.69 8.24
N VAL A 59 -1.21 -3.44 9.15
CA VAL A 59 -1.23 -4.91 9.14
C VAL A 59 -2.51 -5.42 8.51
N PHE A 60 -2.37 -6.48 7.72
CA PHE A 60 -3.45 -7.20 7.07
C PHE A 60 -3.30 -8.71 7.32
N GLU A 61 -4.43 -9.40 7.38
CA GLU A 61 -4.47 -10.86 7.51
C GLU A 61 -4.10 -11.55 6.17
N ALA A 62 -4.51 -10.95 5.05
CA ALA A 62 -4.31 -11.46 3.71
C ALA A 62 -4.17 -10.30 2.71
N PRO A 63 -3.63 -10.54 1.50
CA PRO A 63 -3.61 -9.57 0.41
C PRO A 63 -5.00 -9.50 -0.27
N ASP A 64 -6.01 -9.05 0.47
CA ASP A 64 -7.39 -8.90 0.01
C ASP A 64 -7.62 -7.46 -0.50
N PRO A 65 -7.94 -7.25 -1.79
CA PRO A 65 -8.20 -5.92 -2.34
C PRO A 65 -9.31 -5.13 -1.63
N ILE A 66 -10.34 -5.80 -1.12
CA ILE A 66 -11.47 -5.17 -0.43
C ILE A 66 -11.02 -4.66 0.93
N ALA A 67 -10.43 -5.54 1.76
CA ALA A 67 -9.94 -5.17 3.09
C ALA A 67 -8.85 -4.09 3.02
N VAL A 68 -7.95 -4.21 2.05
CA VAL A 68 -6.88 -3.23 1.80
C VAL A 68 -7.47 -1.89 1.37
N SER A 69 -8.41 -1.87 0.44
CA SER A 69 -9.07 -0.63 0.01
C SER A 69 -9.83 0.02 1.16
N ALA A 70 -10.58 -0.75 1.95
CA ALA A 70 -11.36 -0.24 3.08
C ALA A 70 -10.47 0.45 4.12
N ARG A 71 -9.34 -0.15 4.47
CA ARG A 71 -8.41 0.43 5.44
C ARG A 71 -7.66 1.64 4.89
N LEU A 72 -7.09 1.50 3.69
CA LEU A 72 -6.16 2.51 3.16
C LEU A 72 -6.87 3.68 2.45
N SER A 73 -8.14 3.53 2.09
CA SER A 73 -8.95 4.61 1.49
C SER A 73 -9.87 5.31 2.50
N ALA A 74 -9.81 4.93 3.77
CA ALA A 74 -10.56 5.62 4.80
C ALA A 74 -10.11 7.09 4.84
N PRO A 75 -11.03 8.07 4.79
CA PRO A 75 -10.65 9.46 5.00
C PRO A 75 -9.96 9.56 6.35
N LEU A 76 -8.76 10.15 6.36
CA LEU A 76 -8.02 10.46 7.59
C LEU A 76 -9.02 11.01 8.61
N ALA A 77 -9.26 10.27 9.70
CA ALA A 77 -10.02 10.83 10.80
C ALA A 77 -9.29 12.12 11.24
N PRO A 78 -10.01 13.24 11.44
CA PRO A 78 -9.37 14.44 11.94
C PRO A 78 -8.66 14.09 13.26
N ARG A 79 -7.38 14.45 13.35
CA ARG A 79 -6.56 14.27 14.55
C ARG A 79 -7.08 15.13 15.68
#